data_AF-A0A3N4KCI1-F1
#
_entry.id   AF-A0A3N4KCI1-F1
#
_cell.length_a   1.000
_cell.length_b   1.000
_cell.length_c   1.000
_cell.angle_alpha   90.00
_cell.angle_beta   90.00
_cell.angle_gamma   90.00
#
_symmetry.space_group_name_H-M   'P 1'
#
loop_
_entity.id
_entity.type
_entity.pdbx_description
1 polymer ?
#
loop_
_entity_poly.entity_id
_entity_poly.type
_entity_poly.pdbx_seq_one_letter_code
_entity_poly.pdbx_strand_id
1 'polypeptide(L)'
;DYNRYMGSVDIADQLHSYFFTQCVVHQNWQPFFYWLLDTVIINTYRLAQTNGSQITHQGFCSSLTSSLVTAIENWATPKLAFTFLYRN
;
A
#
# COMPACT_ATOMS: atom_id res chain seq x y z
N ASP A 1 -13.03 23.30 22.64
CA ASP A 1 -12.83 22.89 21.23
C ASP A 1 -11.39 22.69 20.76
N TYR A 2 -10.37 23.16 21.48
CA TYR A 2 -8.95 22.91 21.14
C TYR A 2 -8.54 21.42 21.19
N ASN A 3 -8.96 20.70 22.25
CA ASN A 3 -8.61 19.29 22.45
C ASN A 3 -9.18 18.31 21.41
N ARG A 4 -10.15 18.73 20.59
CA ARG A 4 -10.76 17.85 19.56
C ARG A 4 -9.92 17.75 18.29
N TYR A 5 -9.06 18.75 18.02
CA TYR A 5 -8.26 18.82 16.80
C TYR A 5 -6.75 18.63 17.03
N MET A 6 -6.26 18.75 18.27
CA MET A 6 -4.84 18.56 18.58
C MET A 6 -4.32 17.15 18.31
N GLY A 7 -5.15 16.12 18.50
CA GLY A 7 -4.71 14.73 18.38
C GLY A 7 -4.55 14.23 16.93
N SER A 8 -4.89 15.02 15.91
CA SER A 8 -4.84 14.54 14.52
C SER A 8 -3.41 14.21 14.06
N VAL A 9 -2.41 14.96 14.54
CA VAL A 9 -1.00 14.69 14.26
C VAL A 9 -0.54 13.43 14.98
N ASP A 10 -0.86 13.29 16.27
CA ASP A 10 -0.52 12.11 17.07
C ASP A 10 -1.16 10.83 16.50
N ILE A 11 -2.40 10.92 16.03
CA ILE A 11 -3.09 9.80 15.36
C ILE A 11 -2.39 9.44 14.05
N ALA A 12 -1.93 10.43 13.27
CA ALA A 12 -1.21 10.17 12.03
C ALA A 12 0.17 9.53 12.29
N ASP A 13 0.89 10.01 13.31
CA ASP A 13 2.17 9.45 13.75
C ASP A 13 2.01 8.02 14.27
N GLN A 14 0.98 7.78 15.09
CA GLN A 14 0.62 6.45 15.57
C GLN A 14 0.28 5.50 14.42
N LEU A 15 -0.48 5.95 13.41
CA LEU A 15 -0.74 5.16 12.21
C LEU A 15 0.54 4.90 11.41
N HIS A 16 1.44 5.87 11.28
CA HIS A 16 2.74 5.64 10.64
C HIS A 16 3.54 4.55 11.35
N SER A 17 3.53 4.52 12.68
CA SER A 17 4.17 3.43 13.43
C SER A 17 3.54 2.07 13.16
N TYR A 18 2.25 1.99 12.85
CA TYR A 18 1.57 0.72 12.55
C TYR A 18 1.86 0.22 11.13
N PHE A 19 2.06 1.12 10.16
CA PHE A 19 2.27 0.81 8.74
C PHE A 19 3.75 0.82 8.30
N PHE A 20 4.68 0.95 9.23
CA PHE A 20 6.09 1.21 8.97
C PHE A 20 6.73 0.21 7.98
N THR A 21 7.10 0.68 6.78
CA THR A 21 7.79 -0.13 5.76
C THR A 21 9.27 0.24 5.58
N GLN A 22 9.78 1.17 6.39
CA GLN A 22 11.11 1.73 6.20
C GLN A 22 12.21 0.67 6.37
N CYS A 23 13.02 0.50 5.33
CA CYS A 23 14.25 -0.27 5.39
C CYS A 23 15.43 0.60 5.84
N VAL A 24 16.48 -0.02 6.41
CA VAL A 24 17.77 0.65 6.63
C VAL A 24 18.37 0.96 5.27
N VAL A 25 18.56 2.25 5.00
CA VAL A 25 18.99 2.76 3.69
C VAL A 25 20.09 3.80 3.83
N HIS A 26 20.99 3.83 2.84
CA HIS A 26 22.14 4.73 2.82
C HIS A 26 21.90 6.00 1.99
N GLN A 27 20.88 6.02 1.13
CA GLN A 27 20.61 7.17 0.27
C GLN A 27 19.56 8.07 0.91
N ASN A 28 19.86 9.35 1.03
CA ASN A 28 19.02 10.33 1.74
C ASN A 28 17.62 10.52 1.15
N TRP A 29 17.39 10.16 -0.12
CA TRP A 29 16.07 10.24 -0.75
C TRP A 29 15.18 9.04 -0.42
N GLN A 30 15.76 7.88 -0.09
CA GLN A 30 15.01 6.64 0.17
C GLN A 30 14.08 6.76 1.40
N PRO A 31 14.49 7.38 2.53
CA PRO A 31 13.58 7.64 3.64
C PRO A 31 12.33 8.43 3.24
N PHE A 32 12.47 9.43 2.37
CA PHE A 32 11.31 10.20 1.89
C PHE A 32 10.39 9.35 1.02
N PHE A 33 10.95 8.45 0.21
CA PHE A 33 10.16 7.50 -0.56
C PHE A 33 9.36 6.56 0.34
N TYR A 34 9.98 5.95 1.36
CA TYR A 34 9.27 5.09 2.30
C TYR A 34 8.19 5.84 3.08
N TRP A 35 8.48 7.06 3.50
CA TRP A 35 7.49 7.91 4.18
C TRP A 35 6.27 8.22 3.29
N LEU A 36 6.50 8.52 2.01
CA LEU A 36 5.42 8.72 1.04
C LEU A 36 4.64 7.42 0.79
N LEU A 37 5.33 6.29 0.69
CA LEU A 37 4.71 4.98 0.52
C LEU A 37 3.78 4.65 1.69
N ASP A 38 4.27 4.78 2.92
CA ASP A 38 3.49 4.54 4.14
C ASP A 38 2.27 5.47 4.20
N THR A 39 2.45 6.75 3.85
CA THR A 39 1.37 7.74 3.76
C THR A 39 0.27 7.32 2.78
N VAL A 40 0.64 6.81 1.60
CA VAL A 40 -0.32 6.33 0.59
C VAL A 40 -1.08 5.11 1.11
N ILE A 41 -0.39 4.15 1.74
CA ILE A 41 -1.02 2.94 2.27
C ILE A 41 -2.00 3.29 3.40
N ILE A 42 -1.64 4.19 4.32
CA ILE A 42 -2.53 4.66 5.39
C ILE A 42 -3.76 5.35 4.80
N ASN A 43 -3.58 6.25 3.84
CA ASN A 43 -4.70 6.99 3.24
C ASN A 43 -5.67 6.08 2.49
N THR A 44 -5.16 5.09 1.75
CA THR A 44 -5.99 4.11 1.05
C THR A 44 -6.74 3.19 2.02
N TYR A 45 -6.11 2.80 3.13
CA TYR A 45 -6.78 2.06 4.19
C TYR A 45 -7.93 2.85 4.82
N ARG A 46 -7.70 4.13 5.15
CA ARG A 46 -8.74 5.01 5.70
C ARG A 46 -9.88 5.21 4.72
N LEU A 47 -9.58 5.35 3.43
CA LEU A 47 -10.61 5.43 2.38
C LEU A 47 -11.45 4.14 2.30
N ALA A 48 -10.82 2.97 2.44
CA ALA A 48 -11.53 1.69 2.48
C ALA A 48 -12.46 1.61 3.72
N GLN A 49 -12.00 2.08 4.89
CA GLN A 49 -12.83 2.15 6.09
C GLN A 49 -14.02 3.09 5.93
N THR A 50 -13.82 4.28 5.33
CA THR A 50 -14.93 5.21 5.07
C THR A 50 -15.96 4.63 4.10
N ASN A 51 -15.54 3.71 3.23
CA ASN A 51 -16.43 2.98 2.32
C ASN A 51 -17.10 1.76 2.99
N GLY A 52 -16.96 1.59 4.31
CA GLY A 52 -17.63 0.54 5.09
C GLY A 52 -16.84 -0.76 5.22
N SER A 53 -15.58 -0.81 4.75
CA SER A 53 -14.73 -1.98 4.95
C SER A 53 -14.35 -2.15 6.43
N GLN A 54 -14.57 -3.34 6.97
CA GLN A 54 -14.19 -3.72 8.35
C GLN A 54 -12.89 -4.52 8.38
N ILE A 55 -12.07 -4.42 7.34
CA ILE A 55 -10.82 -5.16 7.25
C ILE A 55 -9.82 -4.65 8.30
N THR A 56 -9.19 -5.58 9.00
CA THR A 56 -8.10 -5.25 9.93
C THR A 56 -6.92 -4.69 9.14
N HIS A 57 -6.10 -3.88 9.80
CA HIS A 57 -4.89 -3.33 9.22
C HIS A 57 -4.00 -4.42 8.56
N GLN A 58 -3.72 -5.49 9.31
CA GLN A 58 -2.95 -6.62 8.81
C GLN A 58 -3.61 -7.31 7.61
N GLY A 59 -4.94 -7.49 7.65
CA GLY A 59 -5.69 -8.06 6.52
C GLY A 59 -5.58 -7.20 5.26
N PHE A 60 -5.63 -5.87 5.42
CA PHE A 60 -5.47 -4.93 4.33
C PHE A 60 -4.07 -5.02 3.70
N CYS A 61 -3.02 -5.00 4.51
CA CYS A 61 -1.64 -5.11 4.02
C CYS A 61 -1.36 -6.45 3.34
N SER A 62 -1.87 -7.56 3.89
CA SER A 62 -1.77 -8.87 3.25
C SER A 62 -2.46 -8.88 1.89
N SER A 63 -3.70 -8.36 1.80
CA SER A 63 -4.42 -8.27 0.53
C SER A 63 -3.69 -7.38 -0.48
N LEU A 64 -3.19 -6.22 -0.05
CA LEU A 64 -2.45 -5.31 -0.90
C LEU A 64 -1.18 -5.96 -1.45
N THR A 65 -0.42 -6.63 -0.59
CA THR A 65 0.82 -7.34 -0.97
C THR A 65 0.51 -8.45 -1.97
N SER A 66 -0.51 -9.28 -1.70
CA SER A 66 -0.94 -10.32 -2.65
C SER A 66 -1.35 -9.72 -3.99
N SER A 67 -2.12 -8.63 -4.02
CA SER A 67 -2.51 -7.97 -5.27
C SER A 67 -1.33 -7.43 -6.05
N LEU A 68 -0.35 -6.81 -5.37
CA LEU A 68 0.86 -6.30 -6.02
C LEU A 68 1.74 -7.43 -6.58
N VAL A 69 1.92 -8.52 -5.83
CA VAL A 69 2.68 -9.69 -6.30
C VAL A 69 2.00 -10.31 -7.51
N THR A 70 0.68 -10.54 -7.44
CA THR A 70 -0.08 -11.08 -8.58
C THR A 70 -0.04 -10.15 -9.79
N ALA A 71 -0.06 -8.82 -9.60
CA ALA A 71 0.09 -7.87 -10.70
C ALA A 71 1.47 -8.00 -11.38
N ILE A 72 2.54 -8.18 -10.60
CA ILE A 72 3.90 -8.41 -11.12
C ILE A 72 3.97 -9.74 -11.87
N GLU A 73 3.42 -10.83 -11.32
CA GLU A 73 3.40 -12.15 -11.96
C GLU A 73 2.66 -12.13 -13.29
N ASN A 74 1.50 -11.46 -13.34
CA ASN A 74 0.73 -11.26 -14.57
C ASN A 74 1.47 -10.40 -15.61
N TRP A 75 2.26 -9.43 -15.16
CA TRP A 75 3.10 -8.63 -16.05
C TRP A 75 4.29 -9.43 -16.59
N ALA A 76 4.92 -10.26 -15.75
CA ALA A 76 6.06 -11.09 -16.11
C ALA A 76 5.69 -12.27 -17.03
N THR A 77 4.45 -12.76 -16.92
CA THR A 77 3.88 -13.78 -17.82
C THR A 77 2.66 -13.22 -18.54
N PRO A 78 2.84 -12.42 -19.61
CA PRO A 78 1.71 -12.04 -20.43
C PRO A 78 1.08 -13.33 -20.97
N LYS A 79 -0.16 -13.62 -20.54
CA LYS A 79 -0.99 -14.70 -21.13
C LYS A 79 -0.79 -14.62 -22.63
N LEU A 80 -0.27 -15.69 -23.24
CA LEU A 80 0.01 -15.79 -24.68
C LEU A 80 -1.31 -15.59 -25.45
N ALA A 81 -1.69 -14.33 -25.67
CA ALA A 81 -2.81 -13.90 -26.47
C ALA A 81 -2.42 -13.75 -27.95
N PHE A 82 -1.30 -14.37 -28.34
CA PHE A 82 -0.97 -14.65 -29.73
C PHE A 82 -1.03 -16.16 -29.93
N THR A 83 -2.25 -16.67 -30.03
CA THR A 83 -2.51 -17.96 -30.67
C THR A 83 -1.89 -17.88 -32.06
N PHE A 84 -0.89 -18.73 -32.31
CA PHE A 84 -0.22 -18.87 -33.59
C PHE A 84 -1.24 -19.02 -34.72
N LEU A 85 -1.49 -17.95 -35.49
CA LEU A 85 -2.14 -17.99 -36.79
C LEU A 85 -1.14 -18.46 -37.86
N TYR A 86 -0.53 -19.62 -37.67
CA TYR A 86 0.09 -20.39 -38.73
C TYR A 86 -0.16 -21.87 -38.47
N ARG A 87 -1.33 -22.33 -38.89
CA ARG A 87 -1.59 -23.72 -39.21
C ARG A 87 -1.50 -23.82 -40.74
N ASN A 88 -0.58 -24.65 -41.21
CA ASN A 88 -0.30 -24.96 -42.62
C ASN A 88 -1.57 -25.31 -43.41
#